data_AF-A0A952U141-F1
#
_entry.id   AF-A0A952U141-F1
#
_cell.length_a   1.000
_cell.length_b   1.000
_cell.length_c   1.000
_cell.angle_alpha   90.00
_cell.angle_beta   90.00
_cell.angle_gamma   90.00
#
_symmetry.space_group_name_H-M   'P 1'
#
loop_
_entity.id
_entity.type
_entity.pdbx_description
1 polymer ?
#
loop_
_entity_poly.entity_id
_entity_poly.type
_entity_poly.pdbx_seq_one_letter_code
_entity_poly.pdbx_strand_id
1 'polypeptide(L)'
;MSSNKREEAAQQALADIRWLLTGTKQEELAAPLAEEDDTQLDGQTIMQLLEKNFQRLDPNGDGISREEIMVALMNPSAFSREEYEVLRLVVKYFDTIINLSQDEEDGETKISRTDMLVLEQFLVHSKMTLKELHAWCCMTKGVGGAPGEIGPPPLSGA
;
A
#
# COMPACT_ATOMS: atom_id res chain seq x y z
N MET A 1 -12.10 -10.71 31.61
CA MET A 1 -11.91 -9.32 31.14
C MET A 1 -11.37 -9.27 29.70
N SER A 2 -11.85 -10.14 28.78
CA SER A 2 -11.26 -10.30 27.43
C SER A 2 -12.18 -9.90 26.26
N SER A 3 -13.45 -9.56 26.50
CA SER A 3 -14.39 -9.22 25.42
C SER A 3 -14.23 -7.78 24.92
N ASN A 4 -13.99 -6.81 25.82
CA ASN A 4 -13.92 -5.39 25.43
C ASN A 4 -12.76 -5.08 24.46
N LYS A 5 -11.58 -5.70 24.65
CA LYS A 5 -10.43 -5.44 23.76
C LYS A 5 -10.63 -5.93 22.33
N ARG A 6 -11.38 -7.03 22.14
CA ARG A 6 -11.67 -7.55 20.80
C ARG A 6 -12.72 -6.69 20.11
N GLU A 7 -13.70 -6.22 20.87
CA GLU A 7 -14.76 -5.34 20.36
C GLU A 7 -14.20 -3.97 19.96
N GLU A 8 -13.33 -3.38 20.77
CA GLU A 8 -12.60 -2.14 20.43
C GLU A 8 -11.72 -2.30 19.19
N ALA A 9 -10.97 -3.41 19.08
CA ALA A 9 -10.14 -3.67 17.90
C ALA A 9 -10.98 -3.86 16.63
N ALA A 10 -12.13 -4.53 16.73
CA ALA A 10 -13.04 -4.69 15.60
C ALA A 10 -13.68 -3.36 15.19
N GLN A 11 -14.08 -2.52 16.15
CA GLN A 11 -14.61 -1.18 15.87
C GLN A 11 -13.56 -0.28 15.21
N GLN A 12 -12.31 -0.34 15.67
CA GLN A 12 -11.20 0.38 15.06
C GLN A 12 -10.93 -0.11 13.63
N ALA A 13 -10.90 -1.42 13.40
CA ALA A 13 -10.73 -1.97 12.06
C ALA A 13 -11.86 -1.55 11.10
N LEU A 14 -13.11 -1.52 11.58
CA LEU A 14 -14.23 -1.01 10.79
C LEU A 14 -14.13 0.49 10.50
N ALA A 15 -13.63 1.28 11.45
CA ALA A 15 -13.37 2.71 11.24
C ALA A 15 -12.25 2.93 10.21
N ASP A 16 -11.17 2.15 10.27
CA ASP A 16 -10.05 2.18 9.32
C ASP A 16 -10.51 1.77 7.91
N ILE A 17 -11.29 0.69 7.79
CA ILE A 17 -11.91 0.23 6.53
C ILE A 17 -12.81 1.32 5.96
N ARG A 18 -13.64 1.94 6.80
CA ARG A 18 -14.51 3.05 6.38
C ARG A 18 -13.67 4.22 5.89
N TRP A 19 -12.60 4.58 6.59
CA TRP A 19 -11.67 5.63 6.17
C TRP A 19 -11.06 5.32 4.80
N LEU A 20 -10.56 4.10 4.58
CA LEU A 20 -9.99 3.65 3.30
C LEU A 20 -11.01 3.72 2.15
N LEU A 21 -12.26 3.35 2.40
CA LEU A 21 -13.34 3.41 1.40
C LEU A 21 -13.85 4.83 1.11
N THR A 22 -13.67 5.76 2.05
CA THR A 22 -14.13 7.16 1.88
C THR A 22 -13.03 8.04 1.31
N GLY A 23 -11.77 7.82 1.71
CA GLY A 23 -10.59 8.55 1.20
C GLY A 23 -10.30 8.26 -0.27
N THR A 24 -10.62 7.06 -0.77
CA THR A 24 -10.53 6.70 -2.20
C THR A 24 -11.61 7.34 -3.08
N LYS A 25 -12.68 7.90 -2.48
CA LYS A 25 -13.80 8.54 -3.21
C LYS A 25 -13.71 10.07 -3.29
N GLN A 26 -12.74 10.68 -2.63
CA GLN A 26 -12.73 12.11 -2.35
C GLN A 26 -11.48 12.80 -2.91
N GLU A 27 -11.16 12.56 -4.19
CA GLU A 27 -10.11 13.30 -4.91
C GLU A 27 -10.56 14.69 -5.40
N GLU A 28 -11.79 15.15 -5.14
CA GLU A 28 -12.29 16.42 -5.72
C GLU A 28 -12.71 17.52 -4.75
N LEU A 29 -12.62 17.35 -3.42
CA LEU A 29 -12.95 18.43 -2.49
C LEU A 29 -11.91 18.57 -1.39
N ALA A 30 -11.00 19.52 -1.65
CA ALA A 30 -10.03 20.08 -0.73
C ALA A 30 -10.59 20.23 0.70
N ALA A 31 -10.07 19.41 1.61
CA ALA A 31 -10.04 19.69 3.03
C ALA A 31 -8.60 19.46 3.50
N PRO A 32 -8.01 20.36 4.31
CA PRO A 32 -6.71 20.15 4.91
C PRO A 32 -6.91 19.15 6.05
N LEU A 33 -7.07 17.87 5.70
CA LEU A 33 -6.95 16.80 6.67
C LEU A 33 -5.49 16.78 7.07
N ALA A 34 -5.28 16.80 8.38
CA ALA A 34 -4.01 16.90 9.07
C ALA A 34 -2.88 16.25 8.27
N GLU A 35 -1.72 16.90 8.29
CA GLU A 35 -0.44 16.25 8.01
C GLU A 35 -0.25 15.13 9.03
N GLU A 36 -0.97 14.03 8.84
CA GLU A 36 -0.85 12.82 9.62
C GLU A 36 0.48 12.24 9.20
N ASP A 37 1.47 12.46 10.07
CA ASP A 37 2.71 11.70 10.26
C ASP A 37 2.67 10.45 9.38
N ASP A 38 3.17 10.57 8.15
CA ASP A 38 3.30 9.44 7.25
C ASP A 38 4.32 8.53 7.92
N THR A 39 3.79 7.60 8.71
CA THR A 39 4.38 6.42 9.33
C THR A 39 5.90 6.39 9.29
N GLN A 40 6.54 6.52 10.45
CA GLN A 40 7.98 6.35 10.71
C GLN A 40 8.58 4.99 10.31
N LEU A 41 7.85 4.16 9.54
CA LEU A 41 8.36 2.88 9.05
C LEU A 41 9.23 3.15 7.83
N ASP A 42 10.52 2.84 7.97
CA ASP A 42 11.45 2.90 6.85
C ASP A 42 11.12 1.83 5.81
N GLY A 43 11.55 2.07 4.57
CA GLY A 43 11.26 1.19 3.44
C GLY A 43 11.74 -0.26 3.63
N GLN A 44 12.83 -0.48 4.37
CA GLN A 44 13.33 -1.82 4.64
C GLN A 44 12.41 -2.56 5.61
N THR A 45 11.93 -1.90 6.65
CA THR A 45 10.94 -2.46 7.58
C THR A 45 9.63 -2.81 6.87
N ILE A 46 9.12 -1.93 5.99
CA ILE A 46 7.92 -2.19 5.19
C ILE A 46 8.10 -3.46 4.35
N MET A 47 9.20 -3.58 3.62
CA MET A 47 9.47 -4.74 2.76
C MET A 47 9.63 -6.04 3.55
N GLN A 48 10.33 -6.01 4.70
CA GLN A 48 10.48 -7.20 5.54
C GLN A 48 9.15 -7.69 6.09
N LEU A 49 8.29 -6.77 6.55
CA LEU A 49 6.97 -7.11 7.09
C LEU A 49 6.03 -7.60 5.99
N LEU A 50 6.07 -7.00 4.81
CA LEU A 50 5.33 -7.47 3.64
C LEU A 50 5.78 -8.88 3.23
N GLU A 51 7.08 -9.12 3.07
CA GLU A 51 7.61 -10.43 2.65
C GLU A 51 7.25 -11.52 3.66
N LYS A 52 7.40 -11.22 4.96
CA LYS A 52 7.02 -12.12 6.05
C LYS A 52 5.53 -12.51 6.01
N ASN A 53 4.67 -11.57 5.62
CA ASN A 53 3.23 -11.79 5.57
C ASN A 53 2.72 -12.19 4.18
N PHE A 54 3.55 -12.18 3.14
CA PHE A 54 3.12 -12.41 1.77
C PHE A 54 2.39 -13.74 1.61
N GLN A 55 2.98 -14.85 2.08
CA GLN A 55 2.33 -16.18 2.04
C GLN A 55 1.05 -16.27 2.88
N ARG A 56 0.90 -15.40 3.89
CA ARG A 56 -0.31 -15.34 4.72
C ARG A 56 -1.43 -14.54 4.05
N LEU A 57 -1.06 -13.56 3.23
CA LEU A 57 -1.97 -12.70 2.48
C LEU A 57 -2.38 -13.31 1.14
N ASP A 58 -1.48 -14.06 0.50
CA ASP A 58 -1.69 -14.79 -0.74
C ASP A 58 -1.65 -16.31 -0.50
N PRO A 59 -2.75 -16.91 0.01
CA PRO A 59 -2.83 -18.35 0.22
C PRO A 59 -2.98 -19.14 -1.09
N ASN A 60 -3.42 -18.49 -2.17
CA ASN A 60 -3.71 -19.14 -3.46
C ASN A 60 -2.50 -19.16 -4.39
N GLY A 61 -1.49 -18.32 -4.12
CA GLY A 61 -0.26 -18.20 -4.88
C GLY A 61 -0.43 -17.41 -6.19
N ASP A 62 -1.46 -16.59 -6.31
CA ASP A 62 -1.79 -15.83 -7.52
C ASP A 62 -1.60 -14.30 -7.35
N GLY A 63 -0.95 -13.88 -6.27
CA GLY A 63 -0.74 -12.48 -5.92
C GLY A 63 -1.77 -11.98 -4.90
N ILE A 64 -1.47 -10.86 -4.26
CA ILE A 64 -2.30 -10.33 -3.17
C ILE A 64 -3.39 -9.43 -3.76
N SER A 65 -4.65 -9.87 -3.68
CA SER A 65 -5.82 -9.08 -4.03
C SER A 65 -6.16 -8.02 -2.96
N ARG A 66 -6.95 -7.02 -3.35
CA ARG A 66 -7.45 -6.01 -2.41
C ARG A 66 -8.33 -6.67 -1.34
N GLU A 67 -9.16 -7.63 -1.73
CA GLU A 67 -10.06 -8.38 -0.86
C GLU A 67 -9.30 -9.15 0.22
N GLU A 68 -8.19 -9.82 -0.14
CA GLU A 68 -7.35 -10.55 0.82
C GLU A 68 -6.75 -9.62 1.88
N ILE A 69 -6.32 -8.43 1.48
CA ILE A 69 -5.82 -7.43 2.43
C ILE A 69 -6.95 -6.91 3.33
N MET A 70 -8.15 -6.69 2.77
CA MET A 70 -9.32 -6.27 3.56
C MET A 70 -9.72 -7.34 4.58
N VAL A 71 -9.69 -8.62 4.20
CA VAL A 71 -9.92 -9.74 5.13
C VAL A 71 -8.86 -9.76 6.24
N ALA A 72 -7.60 -9.51 5.90
CA ALA A 72 -6.51 -9.40 6.88
C ALA A 72 -6.76 -8.24 7.86
N LEU A 73 -7.18 -7.07 7.37
CA LEU A 73 -7.54 -5.91 8.20
C LEU A 73 -8.75 -6.17 9.11
N MET A 74 -9.70 -7.00 8.68
CA MET A 74 -10.84 -7.40 9.52
C MET A 74 -10.44 -8.32 10.69
N ASN A 75 -9.22 -8.85 10.70
CA ASN A 75 -8.69 -9.66 11.80
C ASN A 75 -7.40 -9.04 12.38
N PRO A 76 -7.49 -7.87 13.04
CA PRO A 76 -6.33 -7.16 13.57
C PRO A 76 -5.57 -7.99 14.62
N SER A 77 -6.24 -8.94 15.29
CA SER A 77 -5.62 -9.81 16.29
C SER A 77 -4.66 -10.86 15.73
N ALA A 78 -4.70 -11.10 14.41
CA ALA A 78 -3.79 -12.02 13.74
C ALA A 78 -2.44 -11.37 13.36
N PHE A 79 -2.32 -10.05 13.51
CA PHE A 79 -1.15 -9.28 13.11
C PHE A 79 -0.59 -8.52 14.31
N SER A 80 0.72 -8.34 14.34
CA SER A 80 1.33 -7.35 15.22
C SER A 80 0.93 -5.94 14.78
N ARG A 81 1.16 -4.95 15.66
CA ARG A 81 0.83 -3.56 15.36
C ARG A 81 1.53 -3.06 14.10
N GLU A 82 2.81 -3.34 13.97
CA GLU A 82 3.64 -2.92 12.81
C GLU A 82 3.15 -3.60 11.52
N GLU A 83 2.82 -4.90 11.57
CA GLU A 83 2.26 -5.61 10.42
C GLU A 83 0.92 -5.00 10.01
N TYR A 84 0.05 -4.69 10.97
CA TYR A 84 -1.24 -4.06 10.69
C TYR A 84 -1.09 -2.66 10.09
N GLU A 85 -0.13 -1.86 10.57
CA GLU A 85 0.20 -0.55 9.99
C GLU A 85 0.68 -0.68 8.53
N VAL A 86 1.52 -1.68 8.23
CA VAL A 86 1.93 -2.00 6.86
C VAL A 86 0.73 -2.39 6.00
N LEU A 87 -0.18 -3.23 6.48
CA LEU A 87 -1.39 -3.58 5.72
C LEU A 87 -2.24 -2.34 5.39
N ARG A 88 -2.38 -1.40 6.32
CA ARG A 88 -3.10 -0.13 6.06
C ARG A 88 -2.41 0.69 4.97
N LEU A 89 -1.08 0.76 4.98
CA LEU A 89 -0.32 1.46 3.94
C LEU A 89 -0.47 0.78 2.59
N VAL A 90 -0.40 -0.54 2.55
CA VAL A 90 -0.53 -1.31 1.31
C VAL A 90 -1.91 -1.12 0.70
N VAL A 91 -2.99 -1.10 1.49
CA VAL A 91 -4.34 -0.77 0.96
C VAL A 91 -4.41 0.68 0.47
N LYS A 92 -3.85 1.63 1.23
CA LYS A 92 -3.84 3.06 0.85
C LYS A 92 -3.14 3.28 -0.49
N TYR A 93 -2.03 2.58 -0.73
CA TYR A 93 -1.21 2.71 -1.94
C TYR A 93 -1.39 1.56 -2.92
N PHE A 94 -2.46 0.76 -2.78
CA PHE A 94 -2.66 -0.47 -3.56
C PHE A 94 -2.57 -0.21 -5.06
N ASP A 95 -3.29 0.80 -5.55
CA ASP A 95 -3.31 1.16 -6.97
C ASP A 95 -1.96 1.70 -7.47
N THR A 96 -1.12 2.24 -6.59
CA THR A 96 0.25 2.60 -6.97
C THR A 96 1.09 1.35 -7.13
N ILE A 97 1.01 0.42 -6.17
CA ILE A 97 1.85 -0.77 -6.11
C ILE A 97 1.60 -1.70 -7.29
N ILE A 98 0.33 -2.02 -7.62
CA ILE A 98 -0.01 -2.89 -8.76
C ILE A 98 0.41 -2.31 -10.12
N ASN A 99 0.56 -0.99 -10.20
CA ASN A 99 0.92 -0.31 -11.44
C ASN A 99 2.44 -0.12 -11.59
N LEU A 100 3.26 -0.64 -10.67
CA LEU A 100 4.70 -0.45 -10.69
C LEU A 100 5.38 -1.27 -11.78
N SER A 101 4.99 -2.53 -11.94
CA SER A 101 5.63 -3.42 -12.92
C SER A 101 4.91 -3.45 -14.28
N GLN A 102 3.67 -2.96 -14.35
CA GLN A 102 2.83 -2.99 -15.56
C GLN A 102 2.72 -4.41 -16.17
N ASP A 103 2.78 -5.44 -15.32
CA ASP A 103 2.77 -6.84 -15.74
C ASP A 103 1.35 -7.44 -15.84
N GLU A 104 0.31 -6.65 -15.55
CA GLU A 104 -1.08 -7.10 -15.64
C GLU A 104 -1.62 -7.09 -17.09
N GLU A 105 -1.87 -8.29 -17.63
CA GLU A 105 -2.65 -8.50 -18.86
C GLU A 105 -4.13 -8.74 -18.51
N ASP A 106 -4.99 -7.72 -18.67
CA ASP A 106 -6.47 -7.79 -18.70
C ASP A 106 -7.17 -8.64 -17.59
N GLY A 107 -6.59 -8.69 -16.38
CA GLY A 107 -7.04 -9.53 -15.26
C GLY A 107 -7.53 -8.78 -14.00
N GLU A 108 -7.79 -9.54 -12.93
CA GLU A 108 -8.01 -8.98 -11.58
C GLU A 108 -6.75 -8.28 -11.09
N THR A 109 -6.89 -7.08 -10.54
CA THR A 109 -5.77 -6.28 -10.04
C THR A 109 -5.20 -6.89 -8.75
N LYS A 110 -3.96 -7.38 -8.81
CA LYS A 110 -3.29 -8.11 -7.73
C LYS A 110 -1.85 -7.68 -7.60
N ILE A 111 -1.39 -7.49 -6.37
CA ILE A 111 0.03 -7.22 -6.11
C ILE A 111 0.82 -8.50 -6.40
N SER A 112 1.57 -8.48 -7.50
CA SER A 112 2.37 -9.62 -7.95
C SER A 112 3.70 -9.69 -7.20
N ARG A 113 4.42 -10.81 -7.37
CA ARG A 113 5.82 -10.91 -6.91
C ARG A 113 6.73 -9.94 -7.66
N THR A 114 6.42 -9.61 -8.91
CA THR A 114 7.15 -8.61 -9.68
C THR A 114 6.96 -7.23 -9.07
N ASP A 115 5.73 -6.85 -8.71
CA ASP A 115 5.44 -5.58 -8.05
C ASP A 115 6.19 -5.43 -6.74
N MET A 116 6.27 -6.51 -5.95
CA MET A 116 7.05 -6.55 -4.72
C MET A 116 8.55 -6.29 -4.95
N LEU A 117 9.13 -6.88 -5.99
CA LEU A 117 10.53 -6.65 -6.34
C LEU A 117 10.77 -5.20 -6.78
N VAL A 118 9.87 -4.65 -7.59
CA VAL A 118 9.97 -3.25 -8.03
C VAL A 118 9.77 -2.30 -6.85
N LEU A 119 8.82 -2.59 -5.96
CA LEU A 119 8.60 -1.84 -4.73
C LEU A 119 9.85 -1.84 -3.83
N GLU A 120 10.54 -2.97 -3.71
CA GLU A 120 11.82 -3.06 -3.00
C GLU A 120 12.88 -2.11 -3.57
N GLN A 121 12.97 -2.00 -4.90
CA GLN A 121 13.89 -1.06 -5.57
C GLN A 121 13.60 0.40 -5.19
N PHE A 122 12.34 0.77 -5.05
CA PHE A 122 12.00 2.13 -4.64
C PHE A 122 12.21 2.36 -3.14
N LEU A 123 11.68 1.48 -2.31
CA LEU A 123 11.67 1.66 -0.86
C LEU A 123 13.05 1.45 -0.22
N VAL A 124 13.80 0.45 -0.68
CA VAL A 124 15.08 0.06 -0.06
C VAL A 124 16.25 0.72 -0.79
N HIS A 125 16.30 0.60 -2.11
CA HIS A 125 17.47 1.05 -2.88
C HIS A 125 17.43 2.55 -3.20
N SER A 126 16.25 3.09 -3.50
CA SER A 126 16.06 4.52 -3.80
C SER A 126 15.69 5.34 -2.55
N LYS A 127 15.48 4.66 -1.41
CA LYS A 127 15.09 5.25 -0.11
C LYS A 127 13.86 6.16 -0.19
N MET A 128 12.96 5.87 -1.13
CA MET A 128 11.71 6.60 -1.27
C MET A 128 10.70 6.07 -0.25
N THR A 129 9.88 6.96 0.28
CA THR A 129 8.67 6.59 1.02
C THR A 129 7.56 6.19 0.04
N LEU A 130 6.57 5.42 0.51
CA LEU A 130 5.37 5.08 -0.28
C LEU A 130 4.63 6.33 -0.78
N LYS A 131 4.62 7.41 0.01
CA LYS A 131 4.03 8.69 -0.38
C LYS A 131 4.78 9.35 -1.53
N GLU A 132 6.11 9.39 -1.46
CA GLU A 132 6.93 9.94 -2.54
C GLU A 132 6.79 9.11 -3.82
N LEU A 133 6.72 7.78 -3.69
CA LEU A 133 6.49 6.88 -4.81
C LEU A 133 5.11 7.16 -5.47
N HIS A 134 4.05 7.25 -4.67
CA HIS A 134 2.72 7.62 -5.16
C HIS A 134 2.72 8.97 -5.86
N ALA A 135 3.33 10.00 -5.25
CA ALA A 135 3.43 11.33 -5.85
C ALA A 135 4.17 11.30 -7.19
N TRP A 136 5.27 10.54 -7.28
CA TRP A 136 6.02 10.36 -8.52
C TRP A 136 5.20 9.66 -9.60
N CYS A 137 4.46 8.60 -9.26
CA CYS A 137 3.53 7.92 -10.19
C CYS A 137 2.41 8.84 -10.67
N CYS A 138 1.87 9.72 -9.82
CA CYS A 138 0.86 10.70 -10.23
C CYS A 138 1.43 11.75 -11.18
N MET A 139 2.66 12.22 -10.95
CA MET A 139 3.32 13.21 -11.81
C MET A 139 3.64 12.65 -13.20
N THR A 140 4.06 11.39 -13.29
CA THR A 140 4.42 10.75 -14.56
C THR A 140 3.20 10.39 -15.42
N LYS A 141 2.02 10.18 -14.81
CA LYS A 141 0.75 9.98 -15.54
C LYS A 141 0.12 11.27 -16.08
N GLY A 142 0.58 12.45 -15.63
CA GLY A 142 -0.07 13.75 -15.85
C GLY A 142 0.34 14.56 -17.09
N VAL A 143 1.25 14.10 -17.94
CA VAL A 143 1.64 14.82 -19.16
C VAL A 143 1.07 14.11 -20.38
N GLY A 144 -0.05 14.60 -20.89
CA GLY A 144 -0.65 14.09 -22.11
C GLY A 144 0.30 14.15 -23.31
N GLY A 145 0.68 13.00 -23.85
CA GLY A 145 1.33 12.88 -25.15
C GLY A 145 2.43 11.82 -25.22
N ALA A 146 2.10 10.72 -25.90
CA ALA A 146 2.95 9.61 -26.36
C ALA A 146 3.30 8.49 -25.34
N PRO A 147 3.11 7.21 -25.72
CA PRO A 147 3.59 6.07 -24.97
C PRO A 147 5.09 5.91 -25.23
N GLY A 148 5.91 6.21 -24.23
CA GLY A 148 7.34 5.99 -24.32
C GLY A 148 8.07 6.85 -23.30
N GLU A 149 8.85 6.20 -22.46
CA GLU A 149 9.71 6.78 -21.43
C GLU A 149 9.03 7.05 -20.09
N ILE A 150 8.84 5.95 -19.35
CA ILE A 150 9.00 5.98 -17.90
C ILE A 150 10.43 6.48 -17.65
N GLY A 151 10.60 7.78 -17.40
CA GLY A 151 11.89 8.34 -17.00
C GLY A 151 12.35 7.67 -15.71
N PRO A 152 13.67 7.49 -15.49
CA PRO A 152 14.16 6.91 -14.24
C PRO A 152 13.67 7.75 -13.05
N PRO A 153 13.39 7.13 -11.89
CA PRO A 153 13.06 7.88 -10.69
C PRO A 153 14.17 8.90 -10.37
N PRO A 154 13.82 10.05 -9.77
CA PRO A 154 14.82 10.99 -9.30
C PRO A 154 15.73 10.27 -8.30
N LEU A 155 17.01 10.14 -8.66
CA LEU A 155 18.02 9.64 -7.74
C LEU A 155 18.14 10.65 -6.60
N SER A 156 17.55 10.35 -5.45
CA SER A 156 17.76 11.11 -4.23
C SER A 156 19.20 10.91 -3.76
N GLY A 157 20.09 11.80 -4.20
CA GLY A 157 21.50 11.78 -3.84
C GLY A 157 22.32 12.88 -4.49
N ALA A 158 22.22 14.11 -3.96
CA ALA A 158 23.29 15.10 -3.96
C ALA A 158 23.36 15.74 -2.57
#